data_AF-A0A7W0PRA4-F1
#
_entry.id   AF-A0A7W0PRA4-F1
#
_cell.length_a   1.000
_cell.length_b   1.000
_cell.length_c   1.000
_cell.angle_alpha   90.00
_cell.angle_beta   90.00
_cell.angle_gamma   90.00
#
_symmetry.space_group_name_H-M   'P 1'
#
loop_
_entity.id
_entity.type
_entity.pdbx_description
1 polymer ?
#
loop_
_entity_poly.entity_id
_entity_poly.type
_entity_poly.pdbx_seq_one_letter_code
_entity_poly.pdbx_strand_id
1 'polypeptide(L)'
;MIAGTAMQTHEVVRTETHGTGQRSAIAVVLATAALLLTMLAPLVAPTSAQEWSAPRTVYIEETGHSLDQVFLDVWRDGGKEYSYGYPITPEITLDNGHVVQYLEYARFEYWPEGNADGQQFHIANIGEELRPISLQRSIATWNSPGEAQGSDRVEQTLATAKAWLPVKAPVIAGNARYVEETRHTVRGSFLDFWERTGEAGFIGNPLTEEYDAAGSTWQVFERGQLEMAPGDEARMVPVGEVLANKYGLDQSPVAQGDVPSYDEALFVAPPEPEPEIVGGLTGGYVSGGGEVWIDINLSTQYMVVYQGNTVVMETYISSGRPGFDTPTGSFRINLKNGTQDMEGLIGGEYYNVKDVPSVMYFTNVGHAIHGAYWHNNFGAVMSHGCINVPVDLAAYLYEITPTGARVEIHW
;
A
#
# COMPACT_ATOMS: atom_id res chain seq x y z
N MET A 1 25.95 -62.45 47.67
CA MET A 1 27.04 -62.18 46.72
C MET A 1 27.73 -60.91 47.22
N ILE A 2 28.63 -60.99 48.21
CA ILE A 2 30.09 -61.19 48.08
C ILE A 2 30.66 -60.39 46.90
N ALA A 3 31.67 -59.52 47.00
CA ALA A 3 32.33 -58.72 48.03
C ALA A 3 33.44 -57.94 47.28
N GLY A 4 33.92 -56.81 47.81
CA GLY A 4 35.09 -56.11 47.28
C GLY A 4 35.09 -54.62 47.65
N THR A 5 35.40 -54.20 48.88
CA THR A 5 36.77 -54.02 49.45
C THR A 5 37.47 -52.82 48.79
N ALA A 6 38.04 -51.80 49.44
CA ALA A 6 38.13 -51.35 50.83
C ALA A 6 38.66 -49.89 50.83
N MET A 7 38.35 -49.18 51.92
CA MET A 7 39.06 -48.01 52.47
C MET A 7 40.53 -48.34 52.79
N GLN A 8 41.43 -47.36 52.67
CA GLN A 8 42.49 -46.99 53.64
C GLN A 8 43.27 -45.76 53.11
N THR A 9 43.19 -44.57 53.76
CA THR A 9 44.10 -44.01 54.82
C THR A 9 45.55 -43.87 54.32
N HIS A 10 46.36 -42.82 54.51
CA HIS A 10 46.52 -41.70 55.45
C HIS A 10 47.23 -40.57 54.66
N GLU A 11 46.96 -39.27 54.84
CA GLU A 11 47.34 -38.38 55.95
C GLU A 11 48.87 -38.14 56.12
N VAL A 12 49.18 -36.85 56.37
CA VAL A 12 50.39 -36.28 56.99
C VAL A 12 51.56 -35.98 56.03
N VAL A 13 51.76 -34.76 55.52
CA VAL A 13 52.16 -33.47 56.16
C VAL A 13 53.69 -33.31 56.32
N ARG A 14 54.17 -32.13 55.90
CA ARG A 14 55.44 -31.43 56.27
C ARG A 14 56.74 -31.98 55.65
N THR A 15 57.77 -31.19 55.36
CA THR A 15 58.16 -29.80 55.69
C THR A 15 59.39 -29.46 54.84
N GLU A 16 59.50 -28.18 54.45
CA GLU A 16 60.74 -27.36 54.39
C GLU A 16 61.92 -27.88 53.52
N THR A 17 62.82 -27.09 52.93
CA THR A 17 63.55 -25.91 53.41
C THR A 17 64.22 -25.24 52.20
N HIS A 18 64.50 -23.95 52.37
CA HIS A 18 65.28 -23.04 51.52
C HIS A 18 66.61 -23.57 50.93
N GLY A 19 66.93 -23.06 49.74
CA GLY A 19 68.26 -23.14 49.12
C GLY A 19 68.57 -21.92 48.22
N THR A 20 69.10 -20.87 48.83
CA THR A 20 70.07 -19.86 48.34
C THR A 20 70.34 -19.70 46.82
N GLY A 21 70.02 -18.51 46.29
CA GLY A 21 71.02 -17.50 45.93
C GLY A 21 71.48 -17.36 44.46
N GLN A 22 71.19 -16.20 43.84
CA GLN A 22 72.19 -15.42 43.07
C GLN A 22 71.71 -14.00 42.67
N ARG A 23 72.30 -13.01 43.35
CA ARG A 23 72.85 -11.70 42.89
C ARG A 23 72.21 -10.89 41.75
N SER A 24 71.95 -9.62 42.10
CA SER A 24 72.11 -8.36 41.32
C SER A 24 70.98 -8.04 40.31
N ALA A 25 70.45 -6.83 40.17
CA ALA A 25 70.81 -5.50 40.64
C ALA A 25 69.58 -4.57 40.75
N ILE A 26 69.74 -3.52 41.54
CA ILE A 26 68.81 -2.42 41.81
C ILE A 26 68.64 -1.52 40.57
N ALA A 27 67.40 -1.18 40.22
CA ALA A 27 67.05 0.15 39.71
C ALA A 27 65.53 0.41 39.90
N VAL A 28 65.23 1.27 40.87
CA VAL A 28 63.92 1.90 41.09
C VAL A 28 63.84 3.13 40.18
N VAL A 29 62.82 3.22 39.32
CA VAL A 29 62.24 4.51 38.89
C VAL A 29 60.72 4.34 38.79
N LEU A 30 60.02 5.13 39.59
CA LEU A 30 58.56 5.30 39.60
C LEU A 30 58.11 6.13 38.39
N ALA A 31 57.04 5.72 37.69
CA ALA A 31 56.11 6.62 37.00
C ALA A 31 54.83 5.88 36.55
N THR A 32 53.76 6.07 37.33
CA THR A 32 52.34 6.16 36.94
C THR A 32 51.85 5.53 35.63
N ALA A 33 50.98 4.52 35.74
CA ALA A 33 49.87 4.30 34.79
C ALA A 33 48.75 3.51 35.48
N ALA A 34 47.80 4.23 36.09
CA ALA A 34 46.46 3.72 36.27
C ALA A 34 45.75 3.81 34.91
N LEU A 35 45.49 2.68 34.27
CA LEU A 35 44.62 2.65 33.11
C LEU A 35 43.55 1.58 33.27
N LEU A 36 42.34 2.11 33.44
CA LEU A 36 41.00 1.55 33.32
C LEU A 36 40.90 0.07 32.94
N LEU A 37 40.40 -0.71 33.90
CA LEU A 37 39.67 -1.93 33.65
C LEU A 37 38.18 -1.54 33.47
N THR A 38 37.74 -1.33 32.23
CA THR A 38 36.31 -1.17 31.91
C THR A 38 35.88 -2.19 30.86
N MET A 39 35.18 -3.21 31.35
CA MET A 39 33.97 -3.79 30.76
C MET A 39 34.01 -4.21 29.27
N LEU A 40 34.38 -5.46 29.00
CA LEU A 40 33.75 -6.21 27.91
C LEU A 40 32.41 -6.77 28.42
N ALA A 41 31.35 -5.98 28.32
CA ALA A 41 30.02 -6.55 28.22
C ALA A 41 29.85 -7.03 26.77
N PRO A 42 29.33 -8.25 26.51
CA PRO A 42 28.93 -8.59 25.16
C PRO A 42 27.83 -7.61 24.74
N LEU A 43 28.03 -6.91 23.61
CA LEU A 43 26.93 -6.26 22.90
C LEU A 43 25.93 -7.36 22.55
N VAL A 44 24.91 -7.54 23.38
CA VAL A 44 23.64 -8.05 22.91
C VAL A 44 23.08 -6.88 22.11
N ALA A 45 23.27 -6.92 20.79
CA ALA A 45 22.52 -6.03 19.92
C ALA A 45 21.03 -6.21 20.26
N PRO A 46 20.25 -5.13 20.41
CA PRO A 46 18.80 -5.28 20.48
C PRO A 46 18.42 -6.07 19.23
N THR A 47 17.73 -7.18 19.45
CA THR A 47 17.10 -7.95 18.38
C THR A 47 16.27 -6.95 17.60
N SER A 48 16.62 -6.73 16.33
CA SER A 48 15.93 -5.83 15.43
C SER A 48 14.43 -6.06 15.53
N ALA A 49 13.66 -4.99 15.34
CA ALA A 49 12.25 -5.07 15.00
C ALA A 49 12.05 -6.32 14.13
N GLN A 50 11.26 -7.26 14.64
CA GLN A 50 10.86 -8.44 13.90
C GLN A 50 10.33 -7.94 12.56
N GLU A 51 10.96 -8.35 11.44
CA GLU A 51 10.68 -7.87 10.08
C GLU A 51 9.18 -7.95 9.82
N TRP A 52 8.46 -6.85 10.06
CA TRP A 52 7.04 -6.81 9.77
C TRP A 52 6.91 -6.86 8.26
N SER A 53 6.10 -7.81 7.80
CA SER A 53 5.66 -7.89 6.43
C SER A 53 4.15 -7.99 6.45
N ALA A 54 3.49 -7.17 5.64
CA ALA A 54 2.06 -7.31 5.40
C ALA A 54 1.76 -8.76 4.95
N PRO A 55 0.62 -9.33 5.36
CA PRO A 55 0.24 -10.64 4.89
C PRO A 55 0.11 -10.61 3.38
N ARG A 56 0.67 -11.64 2.72
CA ARG A 56 0.55 -11.80 1.27
C ARG A 56 -0.76 -12.48 0.88
N THR A 57 -1.49 -13.00 1.84
CA THR A 57 -2.78 -13.68 1.65
C THR A 57 -3.74 -13.23 2.75
N VAL A 58 -4.99 -12.95 2.38
CA VAL A 58 -6.06 -12.65 3.34
C VAL A 58 -7.32 -13.44 3.02
N TYR A 59 -8.14 -13.66 4.02
CA TYR A 59 -9.42 -14.31 3.93
C TYR A 59 -10.55 -13.27 3.92
N ILE A 60 -11.46 -13.36 2.97
CA ILE A 60 -12.64 -12.50 2.84
C ILE A 60 -13.80 -13.22 3.52
N GLU A 61 -14.26 -12.69 4.67
CA GLU A 61 -15.27 -13.35 5.50
C GLU A 61 -16.65 -13.38 4.83
N GLU A 62 -16.94 -12.37 4.00
CA GLU A 62 -18.22 -12.19 3.32
C GLU A 62 -18.57 -13.34 2.37
N THR A 63 -17.55 -13.91 1.71
CA THR A 63 -17.72 -15.00 0.74
C THR A 63 -17.02 -16.29 1.13
N GLY A 64 -16.11 -16.23 2.09
CA GLY A 64 -15.32 -17.36 2.56
C GLY A 64 -14.22 -17.79 1.59
N HIS A 65 -13.68 -16.86 0.82
CA HIS A 65 -12.59 -17.08 -0.13
C HIS A 65 -11.39 -16.22 0.23
N SER A 66 -10.20 -16.59 -0.26
CA SER A 66 -8.97 -15.83 -0.04
C SER A 66 -8.52 -15.08 -1.30
N LEU A 67 -7.78 -14.00 -1.11
CA LEU A 67 -6.99 -13.35 -2.15
C LEU A 67 -5.51 -13.51 -1.83
N ASP A 68 -4.71 -14.01 -2.78
CA ASP A 68 -3.26 -14.18 -2.64
C ASP A 68 -2.46 -13.21 -3.53
N GLN A 69 -1.37 -12.70 -2.97
CA GLN A 69 -0.30 -11.93 -3.61
C GLN A 69 -0.82 -10.87 -4.59
N VAL A 70 -0.59 -11.06 -5.89
CA VAL A 70 -0.91 -10.07 -6.92
C VAL A 70 -2.42 -9.82 -7.04
N PHE A 71 -3.25 -10.82 -6.77
CA PHE A 71 -4.72 -10.64 -6.77
C PHE A 71 -5.15 -9.77 -5.60
N LEU A 72 -4.53 -9.97 -4.43
CA LEU A 72 -4.75 -9.14 -3.26
C LEU A 72 -4.30 -7.70 -3.49
N ASP A 73 -3.10 -7.50 -4.03
CA ASP A 73 -2.55 -6.17 -4.32
C ASP A 73 -3.44 -5.40 -5.30
N VAL A 74 -3.82 -6.02 -6.42
CA VAL A 74 -4.68 -5.37 -7.42
C VAL A 74 -6.08 -5.10 -6.89
N TRP A 75 -6.66 -6.02 -6.12
CA TRP A 75 -7.98 -5.81 -5.52
C TRP A 75 -7.94 -4.61 -4.57
N ARG A 76 -6.94 -4.55 -3.68
CA ARG A 76 -6.76 -3.45 -2.72
C ARG A 76 -6.55 -2.10 -3.40
N ASP A 77 -5.64 -2.04 -4.37
CA ASP A 77 -5.28 -0.79 -5.04
C ASP A 77 -6.34 -0.33 -6.04
N GLY A 78 -7.11 -1.26 -6.60
CA GLY A 78 -8.09 -0.99 -7.66
C GLY A 78 -9.51 -0.69 -7.19
N GLY A 79 -9.72 -0.40 -5.91
CA GLY A 79 -11.03 -0.02 -5.36
C GLY A 79 -11.84 -1.15 -4.73
N LYS A 80 -11.23 -2.32 -4.53
CA LYS A 80 -11.74 -3.42 -3.69
C LYS A 80 -13.13 -3.90 -4.10
N GLU A 81 -14.00 -4.14 -3.13
CA GLU A 81 -15.37 -4.61 -3.31
C GLU A 81 -16.22 -3.66 -4.17
N TYR A 82 -15.93 -2.36 -4.16
CA TYR A 82 -16.66 -1.38 -4.97
C TYR A 82 -16.38 -1.52 -6.47
N SER A 83 -15.18 -1.97 -6.84
CA SER A 83 -14.75 -2.09 -8.23
C SER A 83 -14.93 -3.50 -8.77
N TYR A 84 -14.51 -4.51 -8.01
CA TYR A 84 -14.42 -5.89 -8.48
C TYR A 84 -15.37 -6.84 -7.74
N GLY A 85 -15.93 -6.38 -6.62
CA GLY A 85 -16.68 -7.22 -5.69
C GLY A 85 -15.76 -8.15 -4.91
N TYR A 86 -16.34 -9.09 -4.20
CA TYR A 86 -15.61 -10.09 -3.43
C TYR A 86 -15.20 -11.30 -4.29
N PRO A 87 -14.12 -12.03 -3.95
CA PRO A 87 -13.82 -13.33 -4.56
C PRO A 87 -14.95 -14.32 -4.30
N ILE A 88 -15.37 -15.04 -5.34
CA ILE A 88 -16.48 -16.02 -5.28
C ILE A 88 -16.04 -17.44 -5.60
N THR A 89 -14.79 -17.63 -6.03
CA THR A 89 -14.16 -18.93 -6.22
C THR A 89 -12.83 -18.99 -5.46
N PRO A 90 -12.32 -20.20 -5.15
CA PRO A 90 -10.90 -20.36 -4.88
C PRO A 90 -10.07 -19.93 -6.11
N GLU A 91 -8.78 -19.71 -5.90
CA GLU A 91 -7.83 -19.62 -7.00
C GLU A 91 -7.70 -20.97 -7.72
N ILE A 92 -7.81 -20.94 -9.04
CA ILE A 92 -7.78 -22.11 -9.91
C ILE A 92 -6.46 -22.07 -10.67
N THR A 93 -5.53 -22.97 -10.30
CA THR A 93 -4.28 -23.15 -11.06
C THR A 93 -4.50 -24.13 -12.21
N LEU A 94 -4.25 -23.67 -13.43
CA LEU A 94 -4.28 -24.49 -14.64
C LEU A 94 -2.95 -25.22 -14.86
N ASP A 95 -2.95 -26.26 -15.69
CA ASP A 95 -1.77 -27.12 -15.94
C ASP A 95 -0.50 -26.37 -16.42
N ASN A 96 -0.67 -25.18 -17.01
CA ASN A 96 0.41 -24.32 -17.49
C ASN A 96 0.90 -23.30 -16.44
N GLY A 97 0.42 -23.37 -15.20
CA GLY A 97 0.74 -22.42 -14.13
C GLY A 97 -0.04 -21.10 -14.20
N HIS A 98 -0.94 -20.93 -15.18
CA HIS A 98 -1.89 -19.81 -15.21
C HIS A 98 -2.86 -19.93 -14.03
N VAL A 99 -2.97 -18.90 -13.22
CA VAL A 99 -3.89 -18.84 -12.08
C VAL A 99 -5.06 -17.93 -12.42
N VAL A 100 -6.27 -18.38 -12.12
CA VAL A 100 -7.51 -17.65 -12.38
C VAL A 100 -8.36 -17.60 -11.13
N GLN A 101 -8.97 -16.45 -10.85
CA GLN A 101 -9.98 -16.34 -9.81
C GLN A 101 -11.13 -15.46 -10.26
N TYR A 102 -12.35 -15.88 -9.95
CA TYR A 102 -13.55 -15.09 -10.21
C TYR A 102 -13.91 -14.30 -8.96
N LEU A 103 -14.18 -13.02 -9.17
CA LEU A 103 -14.80 -12.10 -8.23
C LEU A 103 -16.21 -11.80 -8.73
N GLU A 104 -17.06 -11.12 -7.95
CA GLU A 104 -18.45 -10.86 -8.37
C GLU A 104 -18.51 -10.13 -9.72
N TYR A 105 -17.70 -9.09 -9.93
CA TYR A 105 -17.74 -8.23 -11.13
C TYR A 105 -16.56 -8.43 -12.09
N ALA A 106 -15.61 -9.31 -11.77
CA ALA A 106 -14.38 -9.46 -12.56
C ALA A 106 -13.82 -10.88 -12.53
N ARG A 107 -12.88 -11.16 -13.43
CA ARG A 107 -12.00 -12.34 -13.36
C ARG A 107 -10.56 -11.88 -13.42
N PHE A 108 -9.80 -12.26 -12.41
CA PHE A 108 -8.37 -11.99 -12.32
C PHE A 108 -7.59 -13.16 -12.90
N GLU A 109 -6.56 -12.85 -13.68
CA GLU A 109 -5.70 -13.81 -14.36
C GLU A 109 -4.23 -13.47 -14.10
N TYR A 110 -3.47 -14.47 -13.66
CA TYR A 110 -2.03 -14.37 -13.44
C TYR A 110 -1.24 -15.37 -14.29
N TRP A 111 -0.36 -14.85 -15.13
CA TRP A 111 0.52 -15.56 -16.03
C TRP A 111 1.97 -15.45 -15.55
N PRO A 112 2.58 -16.52 -14.99
CA PRO A 112 3.93 -16.44 -14.41
C PRO A 112 4.99 -15.93 -15.39
N GLU A 113 4.93 -16.41 -16.64
CA GLU A 113 5.85 -16.04 -17.73
C GLU A 113 5.35 -14.84 -18.56
N GLY A 114 4.22 -14.24 -18.17
CA GLY A 114 3.50 -13.22 -18.93
C GLY A 114 2.52 -13.81 -19.95
N ASN A 115 1.49 -13.02 -20.28
CA ASN A 115 0.52 -13.32 -21.33
C ASN A 115 1.11 -12.99 -22.73
N ALA A 116 0.27 -13.02 -23.77
CA ALA A 116 0.68 -12.70 -25.14
C ALA A 116 1.29 -11.29 -25.31
N ASP A 117 0.93 -10.36 -24.43
CA ASP A 117 1.43 -8.98 -24.39
C ASP A 117 2.57 -8.81 -23.36
N GLY A 118 3.04 -9.89 -22.74
CA GLY A 118 4.09 -9.90 -21.72
C GLY A 118 3.64 -9.43 -20.34
N GLN A 119 2.33 -9.26 -20.11
CA GLN A 119 1.79 -8.85 -18.81
C GLN A 119 1.59 -10.07 -17.91
N GLN A 120 2.08 -10.00 -16.67
CA GLN A 120 1.91 -11.09 -15.70
C GLN A 120 0.53 -11.09 -15.04
N PHE A 121 -0.11 -9.94 -14.89
CA PHE A 121 -1.47 -9.84 -14.38
C PHE A 121 -2.38 -9.22 -15.43
N HIS A 122 -3.62 -9.70 -15.51
CA HIS A 122 -4.63 -9.17 -16.39
C HIS A 122 -6.03 -9.30 -15.76
N ILE A 123 -6.85 -8.25 -15.90
CA ILE A 123 -8.30 -8.38 -15.67
C ILE A 123 -8.89 -8.89 -16.97
N ALA A 124 -9.45 -10.10 -16.94
CA ALA A 124 -9.84 -10.80 -18.13
C ALA A 124 -10.96 -10.11 -18.92
N ASN A 125 -10.84 -10.11 -20.24
CA ASN A 125 -11.88 -9.66 -21.16
C ASN A 125 -13.03 -10.68 -21.27
N ILE A 126 -13.76 -10.84 -20.17
CA ILE A 126 -14.83 -11.83 -19.99
C ILE A 126 -16.17 -11.46 -20.64
N GLY A 127 -16.30 -10.25 -21.18
CA GLY A 127 -17.53 -9.80 -21.84
C GLY A 127 -17.94 -10.66 -23.02
N GLU A 128 -16.99 -11.05 -23.88
CA GLU A 128 -17.23 -11.95 -25.01
C GLU A 128 -17.79 -13.31 -24.56
N GLU A 129 -17.42 -13.77 -23.37
CA GLU A 129 -17.89 -15.04 -22.81
C GLU A 129 -19.35 -14.97 -22.35
N LEU A 130 -19.92 -13.77 -22.17
CA LEU A 130 -21.35 -13.58 -21.87
C LEU A 130 -22.22 -13.82 -23.10
N ARG A 131 -21.62 -13.92 -24.30
CA ARG A 131 -22.37 -14.20 -25.53
C ARG A 131 -23.16 -15.51 -25.41
N PRO A 132 -24.49 -15.50 -25.61
CA PRO A 132 -25.31 -16.70 -25.58
C PRO A 132 -24.82 -17.77 -26.56
N ILE A 133 -24.80 -19.03 -26.12
CA ILE A 133 -24.33 -20.19 -26.93
C ILE A 133 -25.14 -20.33 -28.24
N SER A 134 -26.43 -20.00 -28.20
CA SER A 134 -27.30 -19.98 -29.39
C SER A 134 -26.78 -19.03 -30.48
N LEU A 135 -26.16 -17.91 -30.08
CA LEU A 135 -25.62 -16.90 -30.98
C LEU A 135 -24.23 -17.25 -31.50
N GLN A 136 -23.41 -17.94 -30.70
CA GLN A 136 -22.08 -18.41 -31.12
C GLN A 136 -22.13 -19.35 -32.33
N ARG A 137 -23.21 -20.15 -32.50
CA ARG A 137 -23.37 -21.07 -33.65
C ARG A 137 -24.07 -20.44 -34.86
N SER A 138 -24.96 -19.47 -34.65
CA SER A 138 -25.78 -18.89 -35.72
C SER A 138 -25.02 -17.87 -36.57
N ILE A 139 -24.19 -17.00 -35.97
CA ILE A 139 -23.51 -15.94 -36.75
C ILE A 139 -22.51 -16.52 -37.76
N ALA A 140 -21.87 -17.65 -37.45
CA ALA A 140 -20.96 -18.36 -38.37
C ALA A 140 -21.64 -18.95 -39.62
N THR A 141 -22.98 -19.06 -39.62
CA THR A 141 -23.76 -19.69 -40.70
C THR A 141 -24.79 -18.76 -41.35
N TRP A 142 -24.89 -17.51 -40.91
CA TRP A 142 -25.93 -16.58 -41.36
C TRP A 142 -25.56 -15.90 -42.69
N ASN A 143 -25.74 -16.64 -43.78
CA ASN A 143 -25.93 -16.09 -45.12
C ASN A 143 -27.42 -16.26 -45.52
N SER A 144 -28.15 -15.14 -45.54
CA SER A 144 -29.52 -14.93 -46.02
C SER A 144 -30.69 -15.09 -45.02
N PRO A 145 -31.63 -14.12 -45.00
CA PRO A 145 -32.77 -14.09 -44.08
C PRO A 145 -33.93 -14.92 -44.65
N GLY A 146 -34.27 -16.02 -43.98
CA GLY A 146 -35.56 -16.69 -44.12
C GLY A 146 -36.50 -16.17 -43.03
N GLU A 147 -37.72 -15.80 -43.41
CA GLU A 147 -38.81 -15.39 -42.50
C GLU A 147 -38.99 -16.41 -41.37
N ALA A 148 -38.61 -16.02 -40.15
CA ALA A 148 -39.03 -16.72 -38.94
C ALA A 148 -40.28 -16.01 -38.40
N GLN A 149 -41.45 -16.59 -38.63
CA GLN A 149 -42.66 -16.27 -37.86
C GLN A 149 -42.56 -16.92 -36.46
N GLY A 150 -42.74 -16.13 -35.41
CA GLY A 150 -43.36 -16.60 -34.16
C GLY A 150 -42.52 -16.63 -32.88
N SER A 151 -43.11 -16.05 -31.83
CA SER A 151 -42.75 -15.96 -30.40
C SER A 151 -41.78 -14.83 -30.00
N ASP A 152 -42.14 -14.10 -28.94
CA ASP A 152 -41.36 -13.01 -28.32
C ASP A 152 -39.89 -13.42 -28.04
N ARG A 153 -39.65 -14.72 -27.77
CA ARG A 153 -38.30 -15.29 -27.61
C ARG A 153 -37.45 -15.20 -28.88
N VAL A 154 -38.03 -15.39 -30.06
CA VAL A 154 -37.29 -15.32 -31.34
C VAL A 154 -36.91 -13.89 -31.66
N GLU A 155 -37.83 -12.94 -31.45
CA GLU A 155 -37.57 -11.52 -31.63
C GLU A 155 -36.50 -11.01 -30.66
N GLN A 156 -36.59 -11.39 -29.38
CA GLN A 156 -35.59 -11.05 -28.37
C GLN A 156 -34.21 -11.67 -28.69
N THR A 157 -34.18 -12.94 -29.13
CA THR A 157 -32.93 -13.59 -29.55
C THR A 157 -32.30 -12.88 -30.75
N LEU A 158 -33.11 -12.42 -31.71
CA LEU A 158 -32.64 -11.69 -32.87
C LEU A 158 -32.16 -10.27 -32.51
N ALA A 159 -32.84 -9.60 -31.58
CA ALA A 159 -32.43 -8.29 -31.07
C ALA A 159 -31.07 -8.38 -30.38
N THR A 160 -30.89 -9.35 -29.47
CA THR A 160 -29.59 -9.63 -28.85
C THR A 160 -28.55 -9.95 -29.92
N ALA A 161 -28.85 -10.84 -30.88
CA ALA A 161 -27.92 -11.19 -31.96
C ALA A 161 -27.40 -9.97 -32.74
N LYS A 162 -28.31 -9.04 -33.08
CA LYS A 162 -27.98 -7.83 -33.82
C LYS A 162 -27.12 -6.88 -32.99
N ALA A 163 -27.33 -6.80 -31.68
CA ALA A 163 -26.58 -5.92 -30.81
C ALA A 163 -25.08 -6.25 -30.78
N TRP A 164 -24.72 -7.53 -30.92
CA TRP A 164 -23.33 -8.00 -31.01
C TRP A 164 -22.64 -7.72 -32.35
N LEU A 165 -23.35 -7.22 -33.36
CA LEU A 165 -22.75 -6.96 -34.67
C LEU A 165 -22.13 -5.55 -34.70
N PRO A 166 -20.90 -5.38 -35.20
CA PRO A 166 -20.28 -4.08 -35.32
C PRO A 166 -21.11 -3.18 -36.24
N VAL A 167 -21.30 -1.93 -35.84
CA VAL A 167 -22.05 -0.96 -36.64
C VAL A 167 -21.13 -0.19 -37.57
N LYS A 168 -21.72 0.47 -38.57
CA LYS A 168 -20.99 1.50 -39.33
C LYS A 168 -20.97 2.77 -38.48
N ALA A 169 -19.86 3.48 -38.46
CA ALA A 169 -19.70 4.76 -37.76
C ALA A 169 -20.94 5.65 -37.98
N PRO A 170 -21.79 5.82 -36.95
CA PRO A 170 -23.04 6.56 -37.08
C PRO A 170 -22.78 8.06 -36.97
N VAL A 171 -23.72 8.86 -37.46
CA VAL A 171 -23.77 10.27 -37.08
C VAL A 171 -24.29 10.35 -35.65
N ILE A 172 -23.40 10.70 -34.72
CA ILE A 172 -23.73 10.81 -33.30
C ILE A 172 -24.43 12.15 -33.03
N ALA A 173 -25.58 12.09 -32.36
CA ALA A 173 -26.31 13.23 -31.84
C ALA A 173 -26.72 12.97 -30.39
N GLY A 174 -26.61 13.96 -29.51
CA GLY A 174 -26.92 13.83 -28.09
C GLY A 174 -25.82 13.15 -27.27
N ASN A 175 -26.19 12.60 -26.11
CA ASN A 175 -25.27 11.99 -25.14
C ASN A 175 -24.90 10.56 -25.57
N ALA A 176 -24.02 10.43 -26.57
CA ALA A 176 -23.54 9.15 -27.09
C ALA A 176 -22.10 9.26 -27.59
N ARG A 177 -21.36 8.15 -27.57
CA ARG A 177 -20.01 8.02 -28.12
C ARG A 177 -19.90 6.74 -28.92
N TYR A 178 -19.35 6.83 -30.12
CA TYR A 178 -18.98 5.67 -30.93
C TYR A 178 -17.50 5.35 -30.72
N VAL A 179 -17.21 4.07 -30.49
CA VAL A 179 -15.87 3.54 -30.24
C VAL A 179 -15.42 2.80 -31.50
N GLU A 180 -14.36 3.26 -32.15
CA GLU A 180 -13.93 2.75 -33.45
C GLU A 180 -13.29 1.36 -33.35
N GLU A 181 -12.62 1.09 -32.24
CA GLU A 181 -11.90 -0.15 -31.96
C GLU A 181 -12.83 -1.37 -31.98
N THR A 182 -13.98 -1.25 -31.33
CA THR A 182 -15.00 -2.31 -31.28
C THR A 182 -16.16 -2.08 -32.24
N ARG A 183 -16.28 -0.86 -32.78
CA ARG A 183 -17.35 -0.41 -33.68
C ARG A 183 -18.73 -0.52 -33.06
N HIS A 184 -18.83 -0.07 -31.80
CA HIS A 184 -20.07 0.00 -31.03
C HIS A 184 -20.25 1.38 -30.41
N THR A 185 -21.49 1.71 -30.05
CA THR A 185 -21.89 2.98 -29.46
C THR A 185 -22.30 2.78 -28.01
N VAL A 186 -21.87 3.67 -27.13
CA VAL A 186 -22.38 3.78 -25.75
C VAL A 186 -23.12 5.11 -25.60
N ARG A 187 -24.23 5.15 -24.84
CA ARG A 187 -25.07 6.35 -24.73
C ARG A 187 -25.78 6.46 -23.37
N GLY A 188 -26.35 7.63 -23.11
CA GLY A 188 -27.18 7.88 -21.93
C GLY A 188 -26.50 7.47 -20.63
N SER A 189 -27.24 6.78 -19.75
CA SER A 189 -26.72 6.37 -18.44
C SER A 189 -25.54 5.39 -18.52
N PHE A 190 -25.46 4.56 -19.57
CA PHE A 190 -24.29 3.70 -19.77
C PHE A 190 -23.04 4.50 -20.11
N LEU A 191 -23.18 5.55 -20.93
CA LEU A 191 -22.06 6.47 -21.22
C LEU A 191 -21.63 7.21 -19.95
N ASP A 192 -22.59 7.72 -19.16
CA ASP A 192 -22.30 8.43 -17.91
C ASP A 192 -21.56 7.53 -16.91
N PHE A 193 -21.97 6.26 -16.79
CA PHE A 193 -21.26 5.27 -15.97
C PHE A 193 -19.84 5.03 -16.50
N TRP A 194 -19.73 4.76 -17.80
CA TRP A 194 -18.47 4.43 -18.45
C TRP A 194 -17.44 5.56 -18.28
N GLU A 195 -17.82 6.81 -18.56
CA GLU A 195 -16.93 7.97 -18.39
C GLU A 195 -16.53 8.19 -16.93
N ARG A 196 -17.47 8.08 -15.99
CA ARG A 196 -17.21 8.28 -14.55
C ARG A 196 -16.24 7.25 -13.97
N THR A 197 -16.24 6.02 -14.50
CA THR A 197 -15.44 4.91 -13.97
C THR A 197 -14.09 4.73 -14.67
N GLY A 198 -13.71 5.63 -15.59
CA GLY A 198 -12.43 5.55 -16.30
C GLY A 198 -12.50 4.86 -17.67
N GLU A 199 -13.68 4.83 -18.28
CA GLU A 199 -13.94 4.40 -19.65
C GLU A 199 -13.40 2.98 -19.94
N ALA A 200 -12.66 2.84 -21.05
CA ALA A 200 -12.04 1.60 -21.46
C ALA A 200 -10.94 1.12 -20.49
N GLY A 201 -10.53 1.92 -19.51
CA GLY A 201 -9.59 1.50 -18.46
C GLY A 201 -10.23 0.52 -17.48
N PHE A 202 -11.50 0.69 -17.14
CA PHE A 202 -12.18 -0.11 -16.12
C PHE A 202 -12.91 -1.32 -16.72
N ILE A 203 -14.07 -1.11 -17.35
CA ILE A 203 -14.87 -2.20 -17.95
C ILE A 203 -14.55 -2.49 -19.43
N GLY A 204 -13.63 -1.72 -20.03
CA GLY A 204 -13.23 -1.88 -21.43
C GLY A 204 -14.21 -1.24 -22.42
N ASN A 205 -13.98 -1.47 -23.71
CA ASN A 205 -14.82 -0.94 -24.78
C ASN A 205 -16.15 -1.71 -24.91
N PRO A 206 -17.22 -1.09 -25.42
CA PRO A 206 -18.51 -1.77 -25.64
C PRO A 206 -18.37 -2.85 -26.73
N LEU A 207 -18.91 -4.04 -26.47
CA LEU A 207 -18.98 -5.19 -27.39
C LEU A 207 -20.36 -5.38 -28.01
N THR A 208 -21.34 -4.62 -27.55
CA THR A 208 -22.68 -4.61 -28.11
C THR A 208 -23.21 -3.20 -28.22
N GLU A 209 -24.19 -2.98 -29.10
CA GLU A 209 -25.18 -1.92 -28.87
C GLU A 209 -26.05 -2.26 -27.65
N GLU A 210 -26.83 -1.30 -27.17
CA GLU A 210 -27.84 -1.53 -26.14
C GLU A 210 -28.93 -2.48 -26.66
N TYR A 211 -29.41 -3.39 -25.81
CA TYR A 211 -30.53 -4.28 -26.15
C TYR A 211 -31.40 -4.57 -24.93
N ASP A 212 -32.70 -4.71 -25.16
CA ASP A 212 -33.66 -5.01 -24.10
C ASP A 212 -33.79 -6.53 -23.89
N ALA A 213 -33.59 -6.95 -22.64
CA ALA A 213 -33.76 -8.33 -22.24
C ALA A 213 -34.30 -8.43 -20.81
N ALA A 214 -35.18 -9.40 -20.55
CA ALA A 214 -35.70 -9.69 -19.21
C ALA A 214 -36.28 -8.48 -18.42
N GLY A 215 -36.75 -7.43 -19.11
CA GLY A 215 -37.33 -6.25 -18.48
C GLY A 215 -36.35 -5.10 -18.19
N SER A 216 -35.08 -5.25 -18.58
CA SER A 216 -34.03 -4.22 -18.45
C SER A 216 -33.35 -3.99 -19.80
N THR A 217 -32.71 -2.83 -19.95
CA THR A 217 -31.78 -2.56 -21.04
C THR A 217 -30.37 -3.01 -20.60
N TRP A 218 -29.63 -3.64 -21.51
CA TRP A 218 -28.30 -4.18 -21.23
C TRP A 218 -27.30 -3.73 -22.27
N GLN A 219 -26.04 -3.63 -21.87
CA GLN A 219 -24.92 -3.47 -22.78
C GLN A 219 -23.70 -4.23 -22.25
N VAL A 220 -23.03 -4.96 -23.13
CA VAL A 220 -21.83 -5.74 -22.79
C VAL A 220 -20.59 -4.96 -23.21
N PHE A 221 -19.56 -5.00 -22.37
CA PHE A 221 -18.24 -4.39 -22.54
C PHE A 221 -17.17 -5.47 -22.44
N GLU A 222 -15.93 -5.20 -22.87
CA GLU A 222 -14.85 -6.19 -22.89
C GLU A 222 -14.66 -6.93 -21.56
N ARG A 223 -14.78 -6.25 -20.42
CA ARG A 223 -14.56 -6.83 -19.08
C ARG A 223 -15.80 -6.86 -18.19
N GLY A 224 -16.94 -6.36 -18.67
CA GLY A 224 -18.11 -6.17 -17.83
C GLY A 224 -19.42 -6.12 -18.60
N GLN A 225 -20.51 -5.98 -17.87
CA GLN A 225 -21.84 -5.77 -18.44
C GLN A 225 -22.59 -4.79 -17.56
N LEU A 226 -23.32 -3.88 -18.18
CA LEU A 226 -24.21 -2.95 -17.51
C LEU A 226 -25.67 -3.34 -17.75
N GLU A 227 -26.49 -3.14 -16.73
CA GLU A 227 -27.94 -3.26 -16.75
C GLU A 227 -28.56 -1.93 -16.33
N MET A 228 -29.67 -1.55 -16.94
CA MET A 228 -30.49 -0.42 -16.53
C MET A 228 -31.96 -0.86 -16.52
N ALA A 229 -32.57 -0.87 -15.33
CA ALA A 229 -34.00 -1.11 -15.19
C ALA A 229 -34.80 0.14 -15.63
N PRO A 230 -36.09 0.00 -15.99
CA PRO A 230 -36.87 1.13 -16.49
C PRO A 230 -36.97 2.28 -15.48
N GLY A 231 -36.36 3.42 -15.79
CA GLY A 231 -36.37 4.62 -14.95
C GLY A 231 -35.24 4.69 -13.91
N ASP A 232 -34.35 3.70 -13.88
CA ASP A 232 -33.16 3.67 -13.01
C ASP A 232 -31.88 4.09 -13.77
N GLU A 233 -30.77 4.20 -13.03
CA GLU A 233 -29.43 4.40 -13.60
C GLU A 233 -28.76 3.06 -13.95
N ALA A 234 -27.78 3.13 -14.86
CA ALA A 234 -26.92 2.01 -15.20
C ALA A 234 -26.13 1.50 -13.98
N ARG A 235 -26.11 0.17 -13.83
CA ARG A 235 -25.35 -0.54 -12.78
C ARG A 235 -24.58 -1.73 -13.34
N MET A 236 -23.52 -2.11 -12.63
CA MET A 236 -22.74 -3.30 -12.94
C MET A 236 -23.54 -4.57 -12.70
N VAL A 237 -23.40 -5.50 -13.64
CA VAL A 237 -23.87 -6.89 -13.51
C VAL A 237 -22.73 -7.71 -12.92
N PRO A 238 -22.99 -8.64 -11.97
CA PRO A 238 -21.97 -9.53 -11.41
C PRO A 238 -21.54 -10.59 -12.42
N VAL A 239 -20.81 -10.16 -13.45
CA VAL A 239 -20.42 -10.99 -14.61
C VAL A 239 -19.52 -12.16 -14.22
N GLY A 240 -18.72 -12.02 -13.16
CA GLY A 240 -17.91 -13.12 -12.66
C GLY A 240 -18.78 -14.21 -12.02
N GLU A 241 -19.80 -13.84 -11.26
CA GLU A 241 -20.79 -14.79 -10.72
C GLU A 241 -21.59 -15.48 -11.83
N VAL A 242 -22.03 -14.70 -12.83
CA VAL A 242 -22.73 -15.23 -14.01
C VAL A 242 -21.88 -16.31 -14.71
N LEU A 243 -20.58 -16.05 -14.89
CA LEU A 243 -19.68 -16.99 -15.56
C LEU A 243 -19.27 -18.17 -14.67
N ALA A 244 -19.05 -17.96 -13.37
CA ALA A 244 -18.79 -19.05 -12.43
C ALA A 244 -19.95 -20.06 -12.43
N ASN A 245 -21.19 -19.56 -12.42
CA ASN A 245 -22.38 -20.39 -12.56
C ASN A 245 -22.48 -21.05 -13.94
N LYS A 246 -22.19 -20.32 -15.02
CA LYS A 246 -22.20 -20.85 -16.39
C LYS A 246 -21.24 -22.03 -16.57
N TYR A 247 -20.06 -21.95 -15.96
CA TYR A 247 -19.03 -22.97 -16.05
C TYR A 247 -19.11 -24.04 -14.95
N GLY A 248 -20.03 -23.87 -13.99
CA GLY A 248 -20.20 -24.80 -12.87
C GLY A 248 -18.96 -24.85 -11.97
N LEU A 249 -18.34 -23.70 -11.73
CA LEU A 249 -17.18 -23.59 -10.85
C LEU A 249 -17.60 -23.81 -9.40
N ASP A 250 -16.70 -24.39 -8.60
CA ASP A 250 -16.90 -24.50 -7.17
C ASP A 250 -16.82 -23.10 -6.54
N GLN A 251 -17.89 -22.71 -5.87
CA GLN A 251 -18.03 -21.43 -5.17
C GLN A 251 -18.17 -21.64 -3.65
N SER A 252 -17.99 -22.88 -3.18
CA SER A 252 -18.07 -23.22 -1.77
C SER A 252 -16.97 -22.52 -0.98
N PRO A 253 -17.25 -21.99 0.23
CA PRO A 253 -16.24 -21.40 1.09
C PRO A 253 -15.06 -22.35 1.33
N VAL A 254 -13.85 -21.81 1.27
CA VAL A 254 -12.62 -22.52 1.59
C VAL A 254 -12.35 -22.39 3.09
N ALA A 255 -11.72 -23.38 3.70
CA ALA A 255 -11.33 -23.27 5.10
C ALA A 255 -10.31 -22.14 5.30
N GLN A 256 -10.60 -21.21 6.22
CA GLN A 256 -9.71 -20.08 6.54
C GLN A 256 -8.31 -20.51 6.97
N GLY A 257 -8.20 -21.57 7.79
CA GLY A 257 -6.91 -22.04 8.32
C GLY A 257 -6.20 -20.94 9.15
N ASP A 258 -4.91 -20.74 8.87
CA ASP A 258 -4.07 -19.72 9.53
C ASP A 258 -4.07 -18.36 8.77
N VAL A 259 -4.89 -18.22 7.72
CA VAL A 259 -4.95 -16.99 6.92
C VAL A 259 -5.74 -15.91 7.68
N PRO A 260 -5.18 -14.70 7.87
CA PRO A 260 -5.88 -13.64 8.58
C PRO A 260 -7.08 -13.13 7.77
N SER A 261 -8.19 -12.82 8.44
CA SER A 261 -9.31 -12.11 7.82
C SER A 261 -8.87 -10.74 7.33
N TYR A 262 -9.39 -10.30 6.19
CA TYR A 262 -9.03 -9.02 5.60
C TYR A 262 -9.36 -7.86 6.55
N ASP A 263 -8.35 -7.04 6.81
CA ASP A 263 -8.47 -5.74 7.44
C ASP A 263 -7.38 -4.86 6.82
N GLU A 264 -7.74 -3.64 6.42
CA GLU A 264 -6.81 -2.67 5.84
C GLU A 264 -5.63 -2.40 6.78
N ALA A 265 -5.85 -2.45 8.09
CA ALA A 265 -4.83 -2.28 9.12
C ALA A 265 -3.73 -3.34 9.06
N LEU A 266 -3.97 -4.52 8.48
CA LEU A 266 -2.94 -5.55 8.31
C LEU A 266 -1.85 -5.16 7.30
N PHE A 267 -2.15 -4.21 6.42
CA PHE A 267 -1.23 -3.71 5.39
C PHE A 267 -0.65 -2.35 5.73
N VAL A 268 -1.10 -1.77 6.83
CA VAL A 268 -0.44 -0.65 7.45
C VAL A 268 0.64 -1.24 8.34
N ALA A 269 1.90 -0.88 8.09
CA ALA A 269 2.97 -1.26 8.99
C ALA A 269 2.56 -0.88 10.41
N PRO A 270 2.59 -1.81 11.39
CA PRO A 270 2.46 -1.42 12.77
C PRO A 270 3.52 -0.34 12.97
N PRO A 271 3.19 0.74 13.69
CA PRO A 271 4.19 1.75 14.00
C PRO A 271 5.41 0.99 14.51
N GLU A 272 6.60 1.31 13.99
CA GLU A 272 7.83 0.77 14.56
C GLU A 272 7.70 0.89 16.07
N PRO A 273 8.07 -0.15 16.84
CA PRO A 273 8.00 -0.06 18.29
C PRO A 273 8.60 1.28 18.65
N GLU A 274 7.81 2.15 19.27
CA GLU A 274 8.29 3.46 19.71
C GLU A 274 9.64 3.17 20.32
N PRO A 275 10.74 3.81 19.87
CA PRO A 275 11.98 3.66 20.60
C PRO A 275 11.61 3.84 22.06
N GLU A 276 11.93 2.87 22.93
CA GLU A 276 11.85 3.09 24.37
C GLU A 276 12.41 4.49 24.56
N ILE A 277 11.58 5.42 25.06
CA ILE A 277 11.88 6.84 25.04
C ILE A 277 13.31 7.06 25.55
N VAL A 278 14.24 7.21 24.62
CA VAL A 278 15.43 8.03 24.75
C VAL A 278 15.14 9.20 23.82
N GLY A 279 14.15 9.98 24.26
CA GLY A 279 13.56 11.11 23.56
C GLY A 279 12.59 11.80 24.51
N GLY A 280 12.96 11.87 25.79
CA GLY A 280 12.27 12.74 26.72
C GLY A 280 12.58 14.20 26.36
N LEU A 281 11.97 15.13 27.08
CA LEU A 281 12.61 16.42 27.33
C LEU A 281 13.96 16.12 28.00
N THR A 282 15.01 15.89 27.21
CA THR A 282 16.34 15.49 27.71
C THR A 282 16.98 16.64 28.49
N GLY A 283 16.47 17.86 28.32
CA GLY A 283 16.61 18.97 29.24
C GLY A 283 15.40 19.90 29.14
N GLY A 284 14.88 20.38 30.26
CA GLY A 284 13.88 21.44 30.24
C GLY A 284 14.45 22.68 29.57
N TYR A 285 13.70 23.31 28.67
CA TYR A 285 14.05 24.62 28.13
C TYR A 285 14.43 25.58 29.27
N VAL A 286 15.66 26.11 29.24
CA VAL A 286 16.14 27.05 30.27
C VAL A 286 16.10 28.45 29.71
N SER A 287 15.34 29.34 30.35
CA SER A 287 15.36 30.76 29.99
C SER A 287 16.78 31.32 30.12
N GLY A 288 17.36 31.79 29.00
CA GLY A 288 18.75 32.27 28.93
C GLY A 288 19.81 31.21 28.56
N GLY A 289 19.41 30.00 28.16
CA GLY A 289 20.30 28.87 27.86
C GLY A 289 21.06 28.91 26.51
N GLY A 290 20.90 29.95 25.70
CA GLY A 290 21.56 30.09 24.38
C GLY A 290 20.60 30.10 23.19
N GLU A 291 21.15 30.08 21.97
CA GLU A 291 20.39 30.03 20.72
C GLU A 291 19.67 28.68 20.57
N VAL A 292 18.37 28.71 20.24
CA VAL A 292 17.64 27.51 19.82
C VAL A 292 17.87 27.29 18.33
N TRP A 293 18.32 26.10 17.94
CA TRP A 293 18.55 25.73 16.55
C TRP A 293 18.19 24.27 16.29
N ILE A 294 17.89 23.95 15.03
CA ILE A 294 17.35 22.67 14.59
C ILE A 294 18.34 22.02 13.64
N ASP A 295 18.62 20.74 13.85
CA ASP A 295 19.42 19.87 13.00
C ASP A 295 18.50 18.78 12.42
N ILE A 296 18.56 18.54 11.11
CA ILE A 296 17.72 17.56 10.42
C ILE A 296 18.61 16.70 9.52
N ASN A 297 18.59 15.39 9.78
CA ASN A 297 19.19 14.38 8.92
C ASN A 297 18.12 13.69 8.07
N LEU A 298 18.23 13.85 6.75
CA LEU A 298 17.31 13.28 5.76
C LEU A 298 17.56 11.79 5.50
N SER A 299 18.77 11.26 5.70
CA SER A 299 19.03 9.82 5.54
C SER A 299 18.38 9.01 6.67
N THR A 300 18.40 9.54 7.89
CA THR A 300 17.82 8.89 9.07
C THR A 300 16.42 9.37 9.40
N GLN A 301 15.90 10.35 8.66
CA GLN A 301 14.60 10.99 8.91
C GLN A 301 14.46 11.42 10.38
N TYR A 302 15.49 12.12 10.88
CA TYR A 302 15.60 12.48 12.29
C TYR A 302 15.90 13.96 12.47
N MET A 303 15.26 14.56 13.48
CA MET A 303 15.45 15.95 13.88
C MET A 303 15.96 16.00 15.31
N VAL A 304 16.98 16.82 15.54
CA VAL A 304 17.48 17.17 16.88
C VAL A 304 17.38 18.67 17.06
N VAL A 305 16.84 19.09 18.18
CA VAL A 305 16.65 20.49 18.54
C VAL A 305 17.57 20.80 19.70
N TYR A 306 18.38 21.84 19.52
CA TYR A 306 19.38 22.26 20.47
C TYR A 306 19.03 23.60 21.07
N GLN A 307 19.41 23.80 22.33
CA GLN A 307 19.61 25.10 22.93
C GLN A 307 21.10 25.26 23.29
N GLY A 308 21.80 26.11 22.53
CA GLY A 308 23.27 26.15 22.55
C GLY A 308 23.86 24.81 22.07
N ASN A 309 24.46 24.06 22.98
CA ASN A 309 25.02 22.73 22.72
C ASN A 309 24.24 21.60 23.41
N THR A 310 23.10 21.92 24.02
CA THR A 310 22.28 20.97 24.77
C THR A 310 21.10 20.53 23.91
N VAL A 311 20.88 19.22 23.77
CA VAL A 311 19.66 18.70 23.15
C VAL A 311 18.47 19.00 24.07
N VAL A 312 17.41 19.58 23.53
CA VAL A 312 16.18 19.92 24.27
C VAL A 312 14.97 19.14 23.75
N MET A 313 15.06 18.60 22.54
CA MET A 313 14.05 17.79 21.89
C MET A 313 14.72 17.02 20.75
N GLU A 314 14.24 15.81 20.49
CA GLU A 314 14.60 15.03 19.31
C GLU A 314 13.35 14.26 18.87
N THR A 315 13.22 14.03 17.57
CA THR A 315 12.06 13.35 17.00
C THR A 315 12.38 12.77 15.64
N TYR A 316 11.70 11.68 15.27
CA TYR A 316 11.57 11.30 13.87
C TYR A 316 10.76 12.35 13.10
N ILE A 317 11.04 12.45 11.81
CA ILE A 317 10.38 13.36 10.88
C ILE A 317 9.89 12.61 9.64
N SER A 318 9.05 13.24 8.82
CA SER A 318 8.86 12.83 7.43
C SER A 318 9.17 13.99 6.48
N SER A 319 10.24 13.85 5.70
CA SER A 319 10.63 14.85 4.70
C SER A 319 9.95 14.60 3.34
N GLY A 320 10.35 15.40 2.35
CA GLY A 320 9.91 15.30 0.97
C GLY A 320 10.18 13.94 0.34
N ARG A 321 9.19 13.40 -0.38
CA ARG A 321 9.31 12.17 -1.18
C ARG A 321 10.00 12.44 -2.53
N PRO A 322 10.46 11.41 -3.26
CA PRO A 322 11.11 11.60 -4.56
C PRO A 322 10.27 12.47 -5.52
N GLY A 323 10.89 13.50 -6.09
CA GLY A 323 10.22 14.50 -6.95
C GLY A 323 9.66 15.71 -6.18
N PHE A 324 9.69 15.66 -4.85
CA PHE A 324 9.28 16.71 -3.92
C PHE A 324 10.34 16.94 -2.84
N ASP A 325 11.61 16.91 -3.24
CA ASP A 325 12.73 16.83 -2.31
C ASP A 325 12.77 18.00 -1.33
N THR A 326 13.04 17.70 -0.05
CA THR A 326 13.36 18.74 0.93
C THR A 326 14.77 19.28 0.66
N PRO A 327 14.96 20.59 0.53
CA PRO A 327 16.27 21.15 0.20
C PRO A 327 17.24 21.03 1.39
N THR A 328 18.45 20.54 1.13
CA THR A 328 19.57 20.56 2.10
C THR A 328 20.25 21.92 2.16
N GLY A 329 20.80 22.27 3.31
CA GLY A 329 21.56 23.51 3.54
C GLY A 329 21.27 24.16 4.88
N SER A 330 21.78 25.38 5.04
CA SER A 330 21.57 26.21 6.23
C SER A 330 20.44 27.21 5.98
N PHE A 331 19.39 27.13 6.77
CA PHE A 331 18.19 27.95 6.68
C PHE A 331 17.90 28.69 8.00
N ARG A 332 16.88 29.54 7.97
CA ARG A 332 16.33 30.18 9.17
C ARG A 332 14.81 30.17 9.13
N ILE A 333 14.19 29.98 10.29
CA ILE A 333 12.74 30.14 10.42
C ILE A 333 12.37 31.59 10.06
N ASN A 334 11.60 31.81 9.00
CA ASN A 334 11.25 33.15 8.51
C ASN A 334 9.83 33.57 8.90
N LEU A 335 8.90 32.62 9.02
CA LEU A 335 7.49 32.87 9.34
C LEU A 335 6.93 31.71 10.19
N LYS A 336 6.05 32.05 11.14
CA LYS A 336 5.37 31.10 12.00
C LYS A 336 3.87 31.36 12.03
N ASN A 337 3.07 30.33 11.77
CA ASN A 337 1.61 30.36 11.83
C ASN A 337 1.12 29.24 12.76
N GLY A 338 0.27 29.57 13.74
CA GLY A 338 -0.24 28.59 14.70
C GLY A 338 -1.14 27.53 14.05
N THR A 339 -1.91 27.94 13.05
CA THR A 339 -2.76 27.08 12.22
C THR A 339 -2.89 27.70 10.84
N GLN A 340 -2.84 26.91 9.77
CA GLN A 340 -3.01 27.40 8.40
C GLN A 340 -3.55 26.29 7.47
N ASP A 341 -4.48 26.65 6.58
CA ASP A 341 -4.83 25.81 5.44
C ASP A 341 -3.67 25.80 4.43
N MET A 342 -3.15 24.61 4.11
CA MET A 342 -2.07 24.42 3.14
C MET A 342 -2.63 23.80 1.86
N GLU A 343 -2.72 24.61 0.83
CA GLU A 343 -3.22 24.25 -0.50
C GLU A 343 -2.23 24.67 -1.58
N GLY A 344 -2.07 23.84 -2.60
CA GLY A 344 -1.21 24.19 -3.72
C GLY A 344 -1.15 23.12 -4.81
N LEU A 345 -0.47 23.47 -5.90
CA LEU A 345 -0.09 22.56 -6.98
C LEU A 345 1.44 22.52 -7.02
N ILE A 346 2.04 21.42 -6.61
CA ILE A 346 3.50 21.20 -6.69
C ILE A 346 3.73 19.97 -7.56
N GLY A 347 4.68 20.01 -8.49
CA GLY A 347 5.02 18.86 -9.33
C GLY A 347 3.89 18.31 -10.21
N GLY A 348 2.80 19.07 -10.41
CA GLY A 348 1.59 18.60 -11.10
C GLY A 348 0.55 17.93 -10.19
N GLU A 349 0.83 17.81 -8.90
CA GLU A 349 -0.07 17.25 -7.90
C GLU A 349 -0.72 18.35 -7.07
N TYR A 350 -2.06 18.33 -7.02
CA TYR A 350 -2.84 19.23 -6.19
C TYR A 350 -2.97 18.64 -4.78
N TYR A 351 -2.74 19.46 -3.76
CA TYR A 351 -3.01 19.12 -2.37
C TYR A 351 -3.82 20.21 -1.70
N ASN A 352 -4.64 19.82 -0.73
CA ASN A 352 -5.40 20.73 0.12
C ASN A 352 -5.57 20.07 1.50
N VAL A 353 -4.84 20.58 2.47
CA VAL A 353 -4.87 20.10 3.86
C VAL A 353 -5.27 21.26 4.75
N LYS A 354 -6.40 21.11 5.45
CA LYS A 354 -6.94 22.15 6.30
C LYS A 354 -6.34 22.14 7.68
N ASP A 355 -6.32 23.31 8.32
CA ASP A 355 -5.99 23.48 9.72
C ASP A 355 -4.64 22.86 10.14
N VAL A 356 -3.60 22.96 9.29
CA VAL A 356 -2.27 22.43 9.60
C VAL A 356 -1.70 23.20 10.79
N PRO A 357 -1.36 22.53 11.92
CA PRO A 357 -0.92 23.20 13.12
C PRO A 357 0.59 23.48 13.13
N SER A 358 1.00 24.50 13.89
CA SER A 358 2.40 24.76 14.26
C SER A 358 3.34 24.94 13.06
N VAL A 359 2.89 25.65 12.04
CA VAL A 359 3.62 25.83 10.77
C VAL A 359 4.78 26.81 10.96
N MET A 360 6.00 26.36 10.66
CA MET A 360 7.23 27.14 10.73
C MET A 360 7.98 27.08 9.40
N TYR A 361 7.84 28.12 8.58
CA TYR A 361 8.53 28.21 7.29
C TYR A 361 10.02 28.47 7.49
N PHE A 362 10.85 27.82 6.67
CA PHE A 362 12.31 28.02 6.64
C PHE A 362 12.83 28.41 5.26
N THR A 363 11.96 28.47 4.25
CA THR A 363 12.25 29.01 2.92
C THR A 363 11.18 30.02 2.50
N ASN A 364 11.48 30.85 1.49
CA ASN A 364 10.52 31.78 0.90
C ASN A 364 9.66 31.14 -0.20
N VAL A 365 9.83 29.84 -0.45
CA VAL A 365 9.14 29.10 -1.54
C VAL A 365 8.21 28.01 -1.02
N GLY A 366 7.95 27.96 0.29
CA GLY A 366 6.88 27.14 0.87
C GLY A 366 7.31 25.95 1.72
N HIS A 367 8.60 25.66 1.87
CA HIS A 367 9.05 24.59 2.78
C HIS A 367 8.90 25.02 4.25
N ALA A 368 8.24 24.18 5.04
CA ALA A 368 7.97 24.40 6.45
C ALA A 368 8.17 23.13 7.29
N ILE A 369 8.40 23.33 8.59
CA ILE A 369 8.24 22.30 9.62
C ILE A 369 6.84 22.48 10.21
N HIS A 370 6.03 21.43 10.30
CA HIS A 370 4.69 21.52 10.89
C HIS A 370 4.19 20.19 11.46
N GLY A 371 3.14 20.25 12.27
CA GLY A 371 2.46 19.05 12.76
C GLY A 371 1.70 18.35 11.63
N ALA A 372 1.82 17.03 11.54
CA ALA A 372 1.05 16.23 10.59
C ALA A 372 0.06 15.32 11.34
N TYR A 373 -1.22 15.68 11.34
CA TYR A 373 -2.27 14.87 11.98
C TYR A 373 -2.80 13.74 11.07
N TRP A 374 -2.52 13.81 9.77
CA TRP A 374 -3.04 12.89 8.75
C TRP A 374 -2.18 11.64 8.56
N HIS A 375 -1.00 11.56 9.19
CA HIS A 375 -0.19 10.35 9.25
C HIS A 375 0.70 10.33 10.48
N ASN A 376 1.15 9.13 10.86
CA ASN A 376 2.16 8.93 11.92
C ASN A 376 3.45 8.27 11.39
N ASN A 377 3.67 8.26 10.06
CA ASN A 377 4.81 7.59 9.41
C ASN A 377 6.14 8.38 9.53
N PHE A 378 6.46 8.85 10.74
CA PHE A 378 7.71 9.56 11.03
C PHE A 378 8.88 8.56 11.02
N GLY A 379 9.99 8.92 10.38
CA GLY A 379 11.09 8.02 10.07
C GLY A 379 11.15 7.65 8.57
N ALA A 380 10.12 8.01 7.80
CA ALA A 380 10.02 7.79 6.36
C ALA A 380 9.60 9.07 5.61
N VAL A 381 9.98 9.19 4.35
CA VAL A 381 9.61 10.33 3.49
C VAL A 381 8.12 10.28 3.12
N MET A 382 7.40 11.39 3.26
CA MET A 382 5.94 11.44 3.04
C MET A 382 5.43 12.74 2.42
N SER A 383 6.18 13.83 2.53
CA SER A 383 5.65 15.17 2.26
C SER A 383 5.91 15.64 0.82
N HIS A 384 5.28 16.77 0.46
CA HIS A 384 5.59 17.54 -0.74
C HIS A 384 6.78 18.52 -0.54
N GLY A 385 7.72 18.18 0.34
CA GLY A 385 8.95 18.94 0.62
C GLY A 385 9.02 19.53 2.04
N CYS A 386 7.89 19.60 2.76
CA CYS A 386 7.86 20.00 4.16
C CYS A 386 8.49 18.94 5.08
N ILE A 387 8.75 19.32 6.32
CA ILE A 387 9.20 18.42 7.39
C ILE A 387 8.02 18.19 8.32
N ASN A 388 7.45 16.99 8.26
CA ASN A 388 6.34 16.60 9.10
C ASN A 388 6.89 16.11 10.45
N VAL A 389 6.29 16.60 11.54
CA VAL A 389 6.60 16.17 12.92
C VAL A 389 5.30 15.76 13.64
N PRO A 390 5.38 14.92 14.71
CA PRO A 390 4.23 14.63 15.56
C PRO A 390 3.58 15.91 16.09
N VAL A 391 2.24 15.95 16.17
CA VAL A 391 1.49 17.20 16.46
C VAL A 391 1.83 17.80 17.83
N ASP A 392 2.02 16.96 18.84
CA ASP A 392 2.42 17.35 20.19
C ASP A 392 3.84 17.94 20.23
N LEU A 393 4.79 17.29 19.54
CA LEU A 393 6.16 17.78 19.41
C LEU A 393 6.23 19.03 18.53
N ALA A 394 5.39 19.15 17.50
CA ALA A 394 5.26 20.35 16.70
C ALA A 394 4.83 21.55 17.54
N ALA A 395 3.87 21.36 18.46
CA ALA A 395 3.41 22.41 19.36
C ALA A 395 4.52 22.90 20.30
N TYR A 396 5.27 21.98 20.91
CA TYR A 396 6.41 22.34 21.76
C TYR A 396 7.54 22.99 20.96
N LEU A 397 7.90 22.43 19.81
CA LEU A 397 8.90 23.00 18.90
C LEU A 397 8.52 24.42 18.49
N TYR A 398 7.25 24.62 18.14
CA TYR A 398 6.70 25.93 17.83
C TYR A 398 6.80 26.88 19.00
N GLU A 399 6.58 26.45 20.24
CA GLU A 399 6.70 27.32 21.40
C GLU A 399 8.16 27.79 21.62
N ILE A 400 9.11 26.86 21.56
CA ILE A 400 10.51 27.15 21.92
C ILE A 400 11.33 27.80 20.80
N THR A 401 10.92 27.65 19.54
CA THR A 401 11.67 28.09 18.36
C THR A 401 11.32 29.53 18.00
N PRO A 402 12.22 30.51 18.15
CA PRO A 402 11.95 31.87 17.71
C PRO A 402 12.03 32.01 16.19
N THR A 403 11.34 33.00 15.62
CA THR A 403 11.63 33.46 14.25
C THR A 403 13.09 33.88 14.16
N GLY A 404 13.78 33.45 13.11
CA GLY A 404 15.21 33.61 12.90
C GLY A 404 16.04 32.44 13.41
N ALA A 405 15.47 31.47 14.13
CA ALA A 405 16.19 30.26 14.57
C ALA A 405 16.82 29.54 13.39
N ARG A 406 18.04 29.05 13.58
CA ARG A 406 18.81 28.33 12.55
C ARG A 406 18.27 26.91 12.35
N VAL A 407 18.21 26.49 11.09
CA VAL A 407 17.82 25.12 10.70
C VAL A 407 18.89 24.59 9.76
N GLU A 408 19.57 23.51 10.14
CA GLU A 408 20.56 22.83 9.32
C GLU A 408 19.96 21.52 8.80
N ILE A 409 19.95 21.34 7.48
CA ILE A 409 19.37 20.16 6.82
C ILE A 409 20.45 19.48 5.99
N HIS A 410 20.70 18.20 6.27
CA HIS A 410 21.74 17.43 5.60
C HIS A 410 21.33 15.97 5.40
N TRP A 411 22.16 15.22 4.66
CA TRP A 411 22.04 13.77 4.52
C TRP A 411 22.82 13.05 5.62
#